data_AF-A0A438DIQ8-F1
#
_entry.id   AF-A0A438DIQ8-F1
#
_cell.length_a   1.000
_cell.length_b   1.000
_cell.length_c   1.000
_cell.angle_alpha   90.00
_cell.angle_beta   90.00
_cell.angle_gamma   90.00
#
_symmetry.space_group_name_H-M   'P 1'
#
loop_
_entity.id
_entity.type
_entity.pdbx_description
1 polymer ?
#
loop_
_entity_poly.entity_id
_entity_poly.type
_entity_poly.pdbx_seq_one_letter_code
_entity_poly.pdbx_strand_id
1 'polypeptide(L)'
;MEDNLADDEIEIELAPLAVQLAYVQQLLGNTPEAMEAYTGIINRNLADESSLAVAVNNLVALKGPKDISDSLRKLDRLMEKGNGAQSFQLSNGLESKLSPKQRETIYTNRVLLLLHANRMDQARELVAALPDMFADSVMPVLLQAAVLVRENKSGKAEEILGQFAEKFPNKAKVVLLARAQIAAVAGHPQIAAESLSKIADIQHLPATVATIVSLKERAGDIDGAEAVFDSAIQWWSNAMTEDNKLTVIMQEAASFKLKHGREKEAARLYEELVKSHGSVQALIGLVTTAARVDVDKAEAYEKQLKPLPGLKGVDVESLERTSGAKHIQSDSRVGITEAYEESKNKEKAKKKRKRKPRYPKGFDPANPGPPPDPERWLPKRERSSYRPKRKDKRAAQVRGSQGAVVREKHEAAGSDTSANTSNSKSDQATTSKGSSQNAVASQSKPSSKSSKKKSRK
;
A
#
# COMPACT_ATOMS: atom_id res chain seq x y z
N MET A 1 -56.98 23.07 26.76
CA MET A 1 -57.11 22.79 25.33
C MET A 1 -55.99 21.84 25.02
N GLU A 2 -56.30 20.55 24.94
CA GLU A 2 -55.38 19.58 24.35
C GLU A 2 -55.46 19.82 22.86
N ASP A 3 -54.42 20.42 22.28
CA ASP A 3 -54.31 20.57 20.84
C ASP A 3 -54.16 19.17 20.26
N ASN A 4 -55.29 18.55 19.88
CA ASN A 4 -55.34 17.29 19.14
C ASN A 4 -54.81 17.55 17.72
N LEU A 5 -53.50 17.76 17.61
CA LEU A 5 -52.76 17.79 16.35
C LEU A 5 -52.96 16.44 15.66
N ALA A 6 -53.13 16.46 14.33
CA ALA A 6 -53.21 15.22 13.57
C ALA A 6 -51.86 14.47 13.68
N ASP A 7 -51.89 13.13 13.66
CA ASP A 7 -50.66 12.31 13.75
C ASP A 7 -49.59 12.74 12.72
N ASP A 8 -50.03 13.16 11.53
CA ASP A 8 -49.16 13.69 10.48
C ASP A 8 -48.50 15.03 10.86
N GLU A 9 -49.21 15.93 11.54
CA GLU A 9 -48.67 17.22 12.01
C GLU A 9 -47.63 17.00 13.13
N ILE A 10 -47.88 16.02 14.01
CA ILE A 10 -46.93 15.61 15.04
C ILE A 10 -45.66 15.04 14.38
N GLU A 11 -45.79 14.18 13.36
CA GLU A 11 -44.65 13.62 12.64
C GLU A 11 -43.83 14.69 11.89
N ILE A 12 -44.48 15.71 11.32
CA ILE A 12 -43.81 16.84 10.66
C ILE A 12 -42.94 17.60 11.68
N GLU A 13 -43.50 17.95 12.83
CA GLU A 13 -42.79 18.69 13.89
C GLU A 13 -41.65 17.86 14.53
N LEU A 14 -41.83 16.54 14.63
CA LEU A 14 -40.80 15.64 15.17
C LEU A 14 -39.72 15.25 14.15
N ALA A 15 -39.91 15.52 12.86
CA ALA A 15 -38.99 15.09 11.81
C ALA A 15 -37.53 15.56 12.03
N PRO A 16 -37.23 16.82 12.39
CA PRO A 16 -35.86 17.24 12.67
C PRO A 16 -35.22 16.45 13.81
N LEU A 17 -35.98 16.16 14.87
CA LEU A 17 -35.51 15.38 16.02
C LEU A 17 -35.24 13.92 15.64
N ALA A 18 -36.12 13.33 14.83
CA ALA A 18 -35.95 11.97 14.32
C ALA A 18 -34.68 11.83 13.46
N VAL A 19 -34.40 12.82 12.60
CA VAL A 19 -33.17 12.86 11.79
C VAL A 19 -31.93 13.01 12.67
N GLN A 20 -31.98 13.86 13.69
CA GLN A 20 -30.87 14.02 14.63
C GLN A 20 -30.62 12.76 15.46
N LEU A 21 -31.67 12.08 15.92
CA LEU A 21 -31.56 10.81 16.64
C LEU A 21 -30.92 9.74 15.76
N ALA A 22 -31.33 9.62 14.50
CA ALA A 22 -30.72 8.70 13.54
C ALA A 22 -29.23 9.03 13.31
N TYR A 23 -28.86 10.31 13.30
CA TYR A 23 -27.46 10.73 13.21
C TYR A 23 -26.64 10.35 14.45
N VAL A 24 -27.19 10.48 15.65
CA VAL A 24 -26.54 10.00 16.88
C VAL A 24 -26.34 8.49 16.84
N GLN A 25 -27.35 7.71 16.42
CA GLN A 25 -27.22 6.26 16.25
C GLN A 25 -26.11 5.90 15.26
N GLN A 26 -26.00 6.63 14.15
CA GLN A 26 -24.92 6.48 13.18
C GLN A 26 -23.54 6.73 13.84
N LEU A 27 -23.39 7.77 14.66
CA LEU A 27 -22.12 8.07 15.35
C LEU A 27 -21.77 7.03 16.42
N LEU A 28 -22.76 6.40 17.04
CA LEU A 28 -22.57 5.31 18.01
C LEU A 28 -22.23 3.96 17.36
N GLY A 29 -22.26 3.88 16.03
CA GLY A 29 -21.96 2.65 15.28
C GLY A 29 -23.17 1.73 15.06
N ASN A 30 -24.37 2.15 15.49
CA ASN A 30 -25.65 1.44 15.28
C ASN A 30 -26.16 1.71 13.85
N THR A 31 -25.38 1.22 12.88
CA THR A 31 -25.60 1.48 11.46
C THR A 31 -26.91 0.93 10.89
N PRO A 32 -27.39 -0.30 11.22
CA PRO A 32 -28.64 -0.78 10.64
C PRO A 32 -29.85 0.01 11.15
N GLU A 33 -29.89 0.35 12.43
CA GLU A 33 -30.96 1.14 13.04
C GLU A 33 -31.00 2.56 12.44
N ALA A 34 -29.83 3.19 12.26
CA ALA A 34 -29.74 4.49 11.60
C ALA A 34 -30.22 4.44 10.14
N MET A 35 -29.83 3.40 9.39
CA MET A 35 -30.28 3.22 8.01
C MET A 35 -31.79 3.02 7.89
N GLU A 36 -32.38 2.23 8.79
CA GLU A 36 -33.83 2.03 8.86
C GLU A 36 -34.54 3.33 9.19
N ALA A 37 -34.08 4.06 10.20
CA ALA A 37 -34.64 5.35 10.60
C ALA A 37 -34.62 6.37 9.44
N TYR A 38 -33.48 6.56 8.77
CA TYR A 38 -33.42 7.46 7.62
C TYR A 38 -34.32 6.99 6.46
N THR A 39 -34.36 5.70 6.19
CA THR A 39 -35.20 5.15 5.12
C THR A 39 -36.68 5.34 5.42
N GLY A 40 -37.10 5.17 6.68
CA GLY A 40 -38.45 5.44 7.14
C GLY A 40 -38.85 6.90 6.93
N ILE A 41 -38.00 7.84 7.35
CA ILE A 41 -38.24 9.29 7.20
C ILE A 41 -38.37 9.67 5.72
N ILE A 42 -37.45 9.17 4.87
CA ILE A 42 -37.44 9.47 3.42
C ILE A 42 -38.66 8.88 2.71
N ASN A 43 -39.07 7.67 3.07
CA ASN A 43 -40.19 6.99 2.41
C ASN A 43 -41.54 7.60 2.78
N ARG A 44 -41.70 8.07 4.02
CA ARG A 44 -42.92 8.77 4.46
C ARG A 44 -43.05 10.13 3.79
N ASN A 45 -41.93 10.81 3.54
CA ASN A 45 -41.88 12.10 2.82
C ASN A 45 -42.78 13.19 3.43
N LEU A 46 -42.98 13.14 4.76
CA LEU A 46 -43.71 14.13 5.54
C LEU A 46 -42.80 15.21 6.13
N ALA A 47 -41.52 14.89 6.32
CA ALA A 47 -40.54 15.81 6.90
C ALA A 47 -40.33 17.08 6.05
N ASP A 48 -39.92 18.17 6.70
CA ASP A 48 -39.54 19.41 6.00
C ASP A 48 -38.37 19.18 5.03
N GLU A 49 -38.27 20.05 4.02
CA GLU A 49 -37.28 19.92 2.94
C GLU A 49 -35.83 19.80 3.45
N SER A 50 -35.47 20.58 4.49
CA SER A 50 -34.14 20.55 5.10
C SER A 50 -33.87 19.24 5.83
N SER A 51 -34.80 18.75 6.64
CA SER A 51 -34.67 17.46 7.32
C SER A 51 -34.58 16.30 6.35
N LEU A 52 -35.38 16.31 5.28
CA LEU A 52 -35.29 15.32 4.20
C LEU A 52 -33.92 15.37 3.50
N ALA A 53 -33.40 16.55 3.18
CA ALA A 53 -32.10 16.70 2.55
C ALA A 53 -30.96 16.14 3.43
N VAL A 54 -31.00 16.42 4.74
CA VAL A 54 -30.03 15.90 5.71
C VAL A 54 -30.15 14.37 5.84
N ALA A 55 -31.37 13.84 5.96
CA ALA A 55 -31.61 12.40 6.04
C ALA A 55 -31.11 11.66 4.79
N VAL A 56 -31.39 12.20 3.60
CA VAL A 56 -30.91 11.66 2.32
C VAL A 56 -29.39 11.65 2.30
N ASN A 57 -28.74 12.76 2.64
CA ASN A 57 -27.29 12.87 2.63
C ASN A 57 -26.62 11.88 3.60
N ASN A 58 -27.16 11.74 4.82
CA ASN A 58 -26.63 10.83 5.82
C ASN A 58 -26.83 9.36 5.42
N LEU A 59 -27.99 9.01 4.86
CA LEU A 59 -28.22 7.67 4.30
C LEU A 59 -27.24 7.35 3.17
N VAL A 60 -26.98 8.31 2.29
CA VAL A 60 -26.00 8.17 1.20
C VAL A 60 -24.60 7.94 1.77
N ALA A 61 -24.20 8.69 2.81
CA ALA A 61 -22.91 8.50 3.47
C ALA A 61 -22.78 7.08 4.08
N LEU A 62 -23.85 6.55 4.69
CA LEU A 62 -23.87 5.18 5.24
C LEU A 62 -23.80 4.09 4.16
N LYS A 63 -24.50 4.27 3.04
CA LYS A 63 -24.43 3.34 1.90
C LYS A 63 -23.05 3.37 1.24
N GLY A 64 -22.42 4.53 1.18
CA GLY A 64 -21.13 4.73 0.52
C GLY A 64 -21.18 4.32 -0.95
N PRO A 65 -20.23 3.50 -1.45
CA PRO A 65 -20.22 3.04 -2.84
C PRO A 65 -21.23 1.92 -3.11
N LYS A 66 -22.08 1.52 -2.16
CA LYS A 66 -23.19 0.59 -2.40
C LYS A 66 -24.34 1.37 -3.03
N ASP A 67 -24.93 0.83 -4.11
CA ASP A 67 -26.04 1.44 -4.85
C ASP A 67 -25.79 2.87 -5.35
N ILE A 68 -24.62 3.13 -5.95
CA ILE A 68 -24.18 4.46 -6.42
C ILE A 68 -25.28 5.17 -7.24
N SER A 69 -25.97 4.44 -8.14
CA SER A 69 -27.03 5.01 -8.98
C SER A 69 -28.26 5.46 -8.20
N ASP A 70 -28.68 4.72 -7.16
CA ASP A 70 -29.79 5.11 -6.27
C ASP A 70 -29.39 6.34 -5.46
N SER A 71 -28.20 6.31 -4.87
CA SER A 71 -27.65 7.40 -4.07
C SER A 71 -27.51 8.70 -4.87
N LEU A 72 -26.99 8.62 -6.11
CA LEU A 72 -26.92 9.78 -7.00
C LEU A 72 -28.31 10.30 -7.36
N ARG A 73 -29.26 9.41 -7.71
CA ARG A 73 -30.63 9.80 -8.04
C ARG A 73 -31.32 10.50 -6.86
N LYS A 74 -31.05 10.07 -5.62
CA LYS A 74 -31.60 10.72 -4.42
C LYS A 74 -31.01 12.11 -4.22
N LEU A 75 -29.69 12.28 -4.39
CA LEU A 75 -29.06 13.60 -4.34
C LEU A 75 -29.52 14.51 -5.49
N ASP A 76 -29.70 13.99 -6.70
CA ASP A 76 -30.19 14.75 -7.87
C ASP A 76 -31.56 15.37 -7.62
N ARG A 77 -32.39 14.78 -6.75
CA ARG A 77 -33.71 15.35 -6.38
C ARG A 77 -33.61 16.61 -5.52
N LEU A 78 -32.48 16.79 -4.83
CA LEU A 78 -32.20 17.97 -4.01
C LEU A 78 -31.64 19.14 -4.85
N MET A 79 -31.27 18.87 -6.10
CA MET A 79 -30.71 19.84 -7.02
C MET A 79 -31.81 20.51 -7.85
N GLU A 80 -31.57 21.74 -8.28
CA GLU A 80 -32.47 22.42 -9.22
C GLU A 80 -32.54 21.69 -10.56
N LYS A 81 -33.77 21.52 -11.07
CA LYS A 81 -34.03 20.95 -12.39
C LYS A 81 -33.80 22.03 -13.46
N GLY A 82 -32.54 22.30 -13.77
CA GLY A 82 -32.15 23.16 -14.90
C GLY A 82 -32.09 22.40 -16.22
N ASN A 83 -32.47 23.04 -17.33
CA ASN A 83 -32.39 22.49 -18.69
C ASN A 83 -30.98 22.59 -19.31
N GLY A 84 -29.91 22.41 -18.53
CA GLY A 84 -28.54 22.57 -19.00
C GLY A 84 -27.49 21.82 -18.18
N ALA A 85 -26.25 21.81 -18.68
CA ALA A 85 -25.10 21.14 -18.06
C ALA A 85 -24.76 21.65 -16.65
N GLN A 86 -25.29 22.81 -16.24
CA GLN A 86 -25.00 23.49 -14.97
C GLN A 86 -26.01 23.20 -13.83
N SER A 87 -26.79 22.11 -13.91
CA SER A 87 -27.81 21.78 -12.89
C SER A 87 -27.20 21.13 -11.63
N PHE A 88 -26.24 21.79 -11.00
CA PHE A 88 -25.59 21.31 -9.78
C PHE A 88 -25.77 22.28 -8.60
N GLN A 89 -26.76 23.16 -8.63
CA GLN A 89 -27.10 23.98 -7.47
C GLN A 89 -28.24 23.33 -6.67
N LEU A 90 -28.16 23.39 -5.35
CA LEU A 90 -29.26 23.00 -4.47
C LEU A 90 -30.49 23.87 -4.77
N SER A 91 -31.69 23.35 -4.54
CA SER A 91 -32.90 24.16 -4.68
C SER A 91 -32.80 25.45 -3.85
N ASN A 92 -33.28 26.58 -4.38
CA ASN A 92 -33.28 27.86 -3.65
C ASN A 92 -33.88 27.76 -2.22
N GLY A 93 -34.86 26.87 -2.01
CA GLY A 93 -35.44 26.56 -0.70
C GLY A 93 -34.47 25.87 0.26
N LEU A 94 -33.63 24.95 -0.24
CA LEU A 94 -32.60 24.27 0.55
C LEU A 94 -31.37 25.15 0.78
N GLU A 95 -31.01 25.98 -0.20
CA GLU A 95 -29.83 26.82 -0.10
C GLU A 95 -29.92 27.84 1.04
N SER A 96 -31.12 28.37 1.29
CA SER A 96 -31.40 29.31 2.39
C SER A 96 -31.57 28.64 3.76
N LYS A 97 -32.07 27.40 3.81
CA LYS A 97 -32.37 26.68 5.06
C LYS A 97 -31.19 25.88 5.61
N LEU A 98 -30.32 25.37 4.74
CA LEU A 98 -29.20 24.53 5.15
C LEU A 98 -27.99 25.37 5.58
N SER A 99 -27.34 24.94 6.66
CA SER A 99 -26.06 25.54 7.08
C SER A 99 -24.99 25.36 5.99
N PRO A 100 -23.99 26.27 5.91
CA PRO A 100 -22.89 26.14 4.95
C PRO A 100 -22.20 24.78 5.01
N LYS A 101 -22.02 24.22 6.22
CA LYS A 101 -21.41 22.91 6.44
C LYS A 101 -22.26 21.75 5.92
N GLN A 102 -23.58 21.82 6.07
CA GLN A 102 -24.49 20.83 5.49
C GLN A 102 -24.47 20.88 3.96
N ARG A 103 -24.52 22.10 3.38
CA ARG A 103 -24.42 22.29 1.92
C ARG A 103 -23.11 21.71 1.39
N GLU A 104 -21.98 22.05 2.01
CA GLU A 104 -20.67 21.51 1.66
C GLU A 104 -20.63 19.97 1.72
N THR A 105 -21.23 19.38 2.76
CA THR A 105 -21.25 17.92 2.92
C THR A 105 -22.04 17.24 1.80
N ILE A 106 -23.18 17.81 1.40
CA ILE A 106 -23.99 17.30 0.28
C ILE A 106 -23.18 17.32 -1.01
N TYR A 107 -22.52 18.44 -1.32
CA TYR A 107 -21.65 18.55 -2.49
C TYR A 107 -20.47 17.58 -2.44
N THR A 108 -19.84 17.44 -1.28
CA THR A 108 -18.73 16.51 -1.07
C THR A 108 -19.15 15.08 -1.36
N ASN A 109 -20.25 14.61 -0.75
CA ASN A 109 -20.78 13.27 -0.97
C ASN A 109 -21.19 13.06 -2.43
N ARG A 110 -21.76 14.07 -3.09
CA ARG A 110 -22.05 14.03 -4.53
C ARG A 110 -20.80 13.82 -5.37
N VAL A 111 -19.75 14.61 -5.15
CA VAL A 111 -18.47 14.48 -5.87
C VAL A 111 -17.89 13.08 -5.66
N LEU A 112 -17.85 12.60 -4.42
CA LEU A 112 -17.34 11.26 -4.10
C LEU A 112 -18.12 10.17 -4.86
N LEU A 113 -19.45 10.25 -4.90
CA LEU A 113 -20.27 9.31 -5.67
C LEU A 113 -20.01 9.41 -7.18
N LEU A 114 -19.84 10.62 -7.73
CA LEU A 114 -19.49 10.80 -9.15
C LEU A 114 -18.13 10.16 -9.48
N LEU A 115 -17.15 10.29 -8.57
CA LEU A 115 -15.85 9.62 -8.69
C LEU A 115 -15.99 8.08 -8.64
N HIS A 116 -16.83 7.55 -7.75
CA HIS A 116 -17.13 6.12 -7.70
C HIS A 116 -17.90 5.62 -8.92
N ALA A 117 -18.77 6.46 -9.50
CA ALA A 117 -19.52 6.18 -10.74
C ALA A 117 -18.67 6.35 -12.01
N ASN A 118 -17.42 6.79 -11.89
CA ASN A 118 -16.54 7.16 -13.01
C ASN A 118 -17.13 8.25 -13.93
N ARG A 119 -17.96 9.15 -13.40
CA ARG A 119 -18.54 10.31 -14.12
C ARG A 119 -17.64 11.53 -13.97
N MET A 120 -16.47 11.46 -14.59
CA MET A 120 -15.39 12.43 -14.38
C MET A 120 -15.71 13.85 -14.86
N ASP A 121 -16.47 14.02 -15.94
CA ASP A 121 -16.79 15.35 -16.46
C ASP A 121 -17.70 16.14 -15.50
N GLN A 122 -18.74 15.48 -14.98
CA GLN A 122 -19.62 16.07 -13.96
C GLN A 122 -18.88 16.35 -12.65
N ALA A 123 -17.97 15.47 -12.25
CA ALA A 123 -17.14 15.69 -11.07
C ALA A 123 -16.25 16.93 -11.27
N ARG A 124 -15.57 17.04 -12.42
CA ARG A 124 -14.67 18.16 -12.73
C ARG A 124 -15.40 19.51 -12.74
N GLU A 125 -16.57 19.57 -13.37
CA GLU A 125 -17.39 20.78 -13.41
C GLU A 125 -17.86 21.17 -12.00
N LEU A 126 -18.33 20.21 -11.21
CA LEU A 126 -18.77 20.48 -9.84
C LEU A 126 -17.64 21.00 -8.96
N VAL A 127 -16.47 20.35 -8.93
CA VAL A 127 -15.37 20.82 -8.07
C VAL A 127 -14.73 22.13 -8.59
N ALA A 128 -14.94 22.52 -9.84
CA ALA A 128 -14.50 23.83 -10.32
C ALA A 128 -15.29 24.97 -9.64
N ALA A 129 -16.58 24.76 -9.32
CA ALA A 129 -17.44 25.76 -8.68
C ALA A 129 -17.30 25.81 -7.14
N LEU A 130 -16.89 24.71 -6.49
CA LEU A 130 -16.85 24.62 -5.03
C LEU A 130 -15.95 25.64 -4.30
N PRO A 131 -14.77 26.04 -4.81
CA PRO A 131 -13.94 27.05 -4.16
C PRO A 131 -14.63 28.40 -4.01
N ASP A 132 -15.42 28.81 -5.00
CA ASP A 132 -16.15 30.09 -4.97
C ASP A 132 -17.31 30.02 -3.97
N MET A 133 -17.93 28.85 -3.81
CA MET A 133 -19.03 28.62 -2.87
C MET A 133 -18.57 28.46 -1.42
N PHE A 134 -17.38 27.89 -1.20
CA PHE A 134 -16.86 27.50 0.11
C PHE A 134 -15.40 27.93 0.29
N ALA A 135 -15.12 29.22 0.08
CA ALA A 135 -13.76 29.79 0.16
C ALA A 135 -13.05 29.54 1.51
N ASP A 136 -13.82 29.42 2.59
CA ASP A 136 -13.27 29.17 3.92
C ASP A 136 -12.92 27.70 4.19
N SER A 137 -13.28 26.78 3.32
CA SER A 137 -13.05 25.36 3.55
C SER A 137 -11.85 24.81 2.79
N VAL A 138 -11.25 23.77 3.36
CA VAL A 138 -10.18 22.98 2.74
C VAL A 138 -10.73 21.90 1.80
N MET A 139 -12.00 21.48 2.01
CA MET A 139 -12.59 20.35 1.29
C MET A 139 -12.66 20.55 -0.23
N PRO A 140 -13.03 21.73 -0.79
CA PRO A 140 -13.07 21.94 -2.23
C PRO A 140 -11.73 21.62 -2.92
N VAL A 141 -10.63 22.03 -2.32
CA VAL A 141 -9.28 21.82 -2.86
C VAL A 141 -8.86 20.35 -2.76
N LEU A 142 -9.23 19.67 -1.67
CA LEU A 142 -8.99 18.23 -1.53
C LEU A 142 -9.78 17.42 -2.57
N LEU A 143 -11.03 17.80 -2.84
CA LEU A 143 -11.83 17.18 -3.88
C LEU A 143 -11.26 17.43 -5.28
N GLN A 144 -10.68 18.62 -5.51
CA GLN A 144 -10.05 19.00 -6.78
C GLN A 144 -8.84 18.11 -7.04
N ALA A 145 -8.01 17.96 -6.01
CA ALA A 145 -6.88 17.03 -6.03
C ALA A 145 -7.34 15.59 -6.24
N ALA A 146 -8.43 15.14 -5.58
CA ALA A 146 -8.96 13.79 -5.77
C ALA A 146 -9.42 13.52 -7.20
N VAL A 147 -10.10 14.48 -7.84
CA VAL A 147 -10.48 14.39 -9.27
C VAL A 147 -9.23 14.29 -10.15
N LEU A 148 -8.22 15.14 -9.93
CA LEU A 148 -6.98 15.13 -10.70
C LEU A 148 -6.18 13.82 -10.54
N VAL A 149 -6.12 13.26 -9.34
CA VAL A 149 -5.48 11.97 -9.08
C VAL A 149 -6.21 10.86 -9.82
N ARG A 150 -7.55 10.87 -9.84
CA ARG A 150 -8.36 9.92 -10.62
C ARG A 150 -8.15 10.04 -12.13
N GLU A 151 -7.77 11.22 -12.61
CA GLU A 151 -7.37 11.46 -14.01
C GLU A 151 -5.91 11.14 -14.32
N ASN A 152 -5.16 10.53 -13.38
CA ASN A 152 -3.70 10.32 -13.46
C ASN A 152 -2.89 11.62 -13.62
N LYS A 153 -3.38 12.75 -13.10
CA LYS A 153 -2.69 14.05 -13.10
C LYS A 153 -2.18 14.41 -11.70
N SER A 154 -1.40 13.52 -11.08
CA SER A 154 -0.85 13.70 -9.73
C SER A 154 -0.03 14.97 -9.58
N GLY A 155 0.83 15.31 -10.55
CA GLY A 155 1.64 16.54 -10.50
C GLY A 155 0.81 17.83 -10.41
N LYS A 156 -0.32 17.90 -11.12
CA LYS A 156 -1.24 19.04 -11.03
C LYS A 156 -1.96 19.09 -9.68
N ALA A 157 -2.31 17.93 -9.12
CA ALA A 157 -2.90 17.85 -7.78
C ALA A 157 -1.90 18.35 -6.71
N GLU A 158 -0.64 17.95 -6.82
CA GLU A 158 0.44 18.39 -5.92
C GLU A 158 0.68 19.90 -6.00
N GLU A 159 0.61 20.48 -7.20
CA GLU A 159 0.77 21.92 -7.44
C GLU A 159 -0.38 22.72 -6.78
N ILE A 160 -1.63 22.34 -7.05
CA ILE A 160 -2.81 23.03 -6.49
C ILE A 160 -2.80 22.98 -4.95
N LEU A 161 -2.50 21.81 -4.38
CA LEU A 161 -2.39 21.65 -2.93
C LEU A 161 -1.24 22.49 -2.35
N GLY A 162 -0.10 22.55 -3.03
CA GLY A 162 1.04 23.39 -2.63
C GLY A 162 0.69 24.87 -2.63
N GLN A 163 0.10 25.37 -3.71
CA GLN A 163 -0.33 26.77 -3.84
C GLN A 163 -1.36 27.16 -2.77
N PHE A 164 -2.29 26.26 -2.45
CA PHE A 164 -3.27 26.50 -1.39
C PHE A 164 -2.61 26.56 -0.01
N ALA A 165 -1.67 25.65 0.28
CA ALA A 165 -0.93 25.64 1.54
C ALA A 165 -0.13 26.93 1.75
N GLU A 166 0.45 27.50 0.69
CA GLU A 166 1.16 28.78 0.73
C GLU A 166 0.22 29.97 0.95
N LYS A 167 -0.95 29.98 0.29
CA LYS A 167 -1.96 31.03 0.44
C LYS A 167 -2.61 31.03 1.83
N PHE A 168 -2.82 29.86 2.42
CA PHE A 168 -3.52 29.70 3.70
C PHE A 168 -2.71 28.87 4.71
N PRO A 169 -1.64 29.41 5.30
CA PRO A 169 -0.78 28.69 6.25
C PRO A 169 -1.54 28.05 7.42
N ASN A 170 -2.56 28.75 7.94
CA ASN A 170 -3.39 28.27 9.06
C ASN A 170 -4.21 27.01 8.73
N LYS A 171 -4.48 26.75 7.45
CA LYS A 171 -5.25 25.60 6.96
C LYS A 171 -4.36 24.59 6.22
N ALA A 172 -3.06 24.84 6.15
CA ALA A 172 -2.12 24.09 5.33
C ALA A 172 -1.89 22.65 5.82
N LYS A 173 -2.03 22.37 7.12
CA LYS A 173 -1.71 21.06 7.72
C LYS A 173 -2.37 19.88 6.99
N VAL A 174 -3.69 19.92 6.84
CA VAL A 174 -4.45 18.84 6.17
C VAL A 174 -4.08 18.72 4.69
N VAL A 175 -3.87 19.87 4.04
CA VAL A 175 -3.52 19.96 2.62
C VAL A 175 -2.12 19.41 2.34
N LEU A 176 -1.15 19.72 3.19
CA LEU A 176 0.21 19.22 3.11
C LEU A 176 0.28 17.71 3.37
N LEU A 177 -0.52 17.19 4.30
CA LEU A 177 -0.66 15.75 4.50
C LEU A 177 -1.24 15.05 3.26
N ALA A 178 -2.29 15.64 2.66
CA ALA A 178 -2.86 15.11 1.41
C ALA A 178 -1.84 15.17 0.26
N ARG A 179 -1.10 16.27 0.11
CA ARG A 179 -0.04 16.45 -0.88
C ARG A 179 1.06 15.40 -0.69
N ALA A 180 1.50 15.18 0.55
CA ALA A 180 2.51 14.17 0.87
C ALA A 180 2.04 12.76 0.51
N GLN A 181 0.80 12.40 0.85
CA GLN A 181 0.24 11.10 0.51
C GLN A 181 0.12 10.90 -1.02
N ILE A 182 -0.37 11.91 -1.74
CA ILE A 182 -0.50 11.84 -3.20
C ILE A 182 0.88 11.68 -3.85
N ALA A 183 1.86 12.49 -3.44
CA ALA A 183 3.23 12.42 -3.96
C ALA A 183 3.89 11.07 -3.65
N ALA A 184 3.70 10.53 -2.45
CA ALA A 184 4.24 9.21 -2.08
C ALA A 184 3.65 8.08 -2.94
N VAL A 185 2.35 8.13 -3.24
CA VAL A 185 1.67 7.15 -4.11
C VAL A 185 2.07 7.33 -5.58
N ALA A 186 2.28 8.57 -6.03
CA ALA A 186 2.73 8.88 -7.38
C ALA A 186 4.20 8.53 -7.65
N GLY A 187 4.98 8.19 -6.61
CA GLY A 187 6.40 7.90 -6.75
C GLY A 187 7.28 9.16 -6.78
N HIS A 188 6.82 10.26 -6.18
CA HIS A 188 7.56 11.52 -6.03
C HIS A 188 8.05 11.69 -4.57
N PRO A 189 9.06 10.93 -4.11
CA PRO A 189 9.48 10.92 -2.71
C PRO A 189 10.03 12.28 -2.22
N GLN A 190 10.67 13.07 -3.10
CA GLN A 190 11.18 14.39 -2.75
C GLN A 190 10.04 15.35 -2.34
N ILE A 191 8.98 15.41 -3.16
CA ILE A 191 7.81 16.28 -2.92
C ILE A 191 7.06 15.83 -1.66
N ALA A 192 6.98 14.51 -1.43
CA ALA A 192 6.36 13.97 -0.23
C ALA A 192 7.12 14.38 1.04
N ALA A 193 8.45 14.21 1.05
CA ALA A 193 9.32 14.61 2.16
C ALA A 193 9.26 16.12 2.42
N GLU A 194 9.32 16.94 1.36
CA GLU A 194 9.22 18.40 1.46
C GLU A 194 7.87 18.83 2.07
N SER A 195 6.78 18.22 1.61
CA SER A 195 5.43 18.54 2.11
C SER A 195 5.26 18.22 3.59
N LEU A 196 5.81 17.09 4.06
CA LEU A 196 5.80 16.75 5.49
C LEU A 196 6.69 17.68 6.31
N SER A 197 7.85 18.08 5.78
CA SER A 197 8.78 18.98 6.49
C SER A 197 8.22 20.38 6.72
N LYS A 198 7.24 20.82 5.91
CA LYS A 198 6.54 22.10 6.07
C LYS A 198 5.54 22.11 7.24
N ILE A 199 5.25 20.98 7.87
CA ILE A 199 4.25 20.88 8.95
C ILE A 199 4.95 20.98 10.31
N ALA A 200 5.06 22.21 10.83
CA ALA A 200 5.79 22.52 12.07
C ALA A 200 5.39 21.65 13.27
N ASP A 201 4.08 21.41 13.47
CA ASP A 201 3.55 20.67 14.63
C ASP A 201 4.08 19.24 14.76
N ILE A 202 4.39 18.59 13.63
CA ILE A 202 4.72 17.16 13.59
C ILE A 202 6.12 16.89 13.07
N GLN A 203 6.85 17.90 12.59
CA GLN A 203 8.10 17.73 11.84
C GLN A 203 9.17 16.93 12.61
N HIS A 204 9.23 17.10 13.94
CA HIS A 204 10.22 16.45 14.79
C HIS A 204 9.70 15.19 15.49
N LEU A 205 8.43 14.81 15.32
CA LEU A 205 7.91 13.59 15.93
C LEU A 205 8.62 12.36 15.34
N PRO A 206 8.96 11.33 16.15
CA PRO A 206 9.75 10.19 15.68
C PRO A 206 9.16 9.51 14.43
N ALA A 207 7.84 9.35 14.37
CA ALA A 207 7.16 8.75 13.21
C ALA A 207 7.28 9.61 11.95
N THR A 208 7.17 10.93 12.08
CA THR A 208 7.33 11.86 10.95
C THR A 208 8.78 11.88 10.47
N VAL A 209 9.74 11.96 11.39
CA VAL A 209 11.18 11.91 11.10
C VAL A 209 11.52 10.63 10.35
N ALA A 210 11.11 9.47 10.87
CA ALA A 210 11.33 8.17 10.22
C ALA A 210 10.72 8.12 8.81
N THR A 211 9.51 8.69 8.63
CA THR A 211 8.84 8.73 7.33
C THR A 211 9.59 9.64 6.34
N ILE A 212 9.98 10.84 6.76
CA ILE A 212 10.73 11.79 5.93
C ILE A 212 12.09 11.20 5.54
N VAL A 213 12.82 10.62 6.49
CA VAL A 213 14.11 9.96 6.24
C VAL A 213 13.95 8.83 5.24
N SER A 214 12.96 7.95 5.42
CA SER A 214 12.72 6.86 4.47
C SER A 214 12.35 7.35 3.08
N LEU A 215 11.59 8.45 2.97
CA LEU A 215 11.28 9.08 1.69
C LEU A 215 12.54 9.69 1.05
N LYS A 216 13.37 10.39 1.81
CA LYS A 216 14.62 10.97 1.30
C LYS A 216 15.65 9.92 0.90
N GLU A 217 15.76 8.83 1.65
CA GLU A 217 16.59 7.68 1.28
C GLU A 217 16.14 7.06 -0.05
N ARG A 218 14.82 6.90 -0.26
CA ARG A 218 14.25 6.45 -1.55
C ARG A 218 14.50 7.44 -2.69
N ALA A 219 14.58 8.72 -2.38
CA ALA A 219 14.95 9.77 -3.32
C ALA A 219 16.45 9.79 -3.65
N GLY A 220 17.29 9.05 -2.93
CA GLY A 220 18.75 9.09 -3.01
C GLY A 220 19.39 10.28 -2.27
N ASP A 221 18.61 11.07 -1.53
CA ASP A 221 19.06 12.23 -0.78
C ASP A 221 19.47 11.82 0.64
N ILE A 222 20.66 11.21 0.76
CA ILE A 222 21.20 10.74 2.05
C ILE A 222 21.59 11.92 2.94
N ASP A 223 22.19 12.97 2.36
CA ASP A 223 22.58 14.17 3.08
C ASP A 223 21.38 14.91 3.66
N GLY A 224 20.30 15.05 2.88
CA GLY A 224 19.08 15.66 3.36
C GLY A 224 18.35 14.80 4.39
N ALA A 225 18.47 13.46 4.35
CA ALA A 225 17.94 12.58 5.38
C ALA A 225 18.69 12.75 6.70
N GLU A 226 20.02 12.89 6.65
CA GLU A 226 20.84 13.19 7.82
C GLU A 226 20.50 14.55 8.42
N ALA A 227 20.35 15.59 7.60
CA ALA A 227 19.95 16.91 8.08
C ALA A 227 18.60 16.89 8.82
N VAL A 228 17.68 16.00 8.44
CA VAL A 228 16.40 15.80 9.15
C VAL A 228 16.65 15.20 10.53
N PHE A 229 17.51 14.19 10.66
CA PHE A 229 17.91 13.67 11.96
C PHE A 229 18.59 14.72 12.83
N ASP A 230 19.55 15.47 12.30
CA ASP A 230 20.27 16.50 13.05
C ASP A 230 19.30 17.59 13.57
N SER A 231 18.36 18.02 12.73
CA SER A 231 17.32 18.98 13.13
C SER A 231 16.41 18.42 14.24
N ALA A 232 16.07 17.13 14.17
CA ALA A 232 15.24 16.49 15.18
C ALA A 232 16.01 16.33 16.50
N ILE A 233 17.28 15.91 16.45
CA ILE A 233 18.15 15.80 17.63
C ILE A 233 18.25 17.16 18.32
N GLN A 234 18.50 18.23 17.57
CA GLN A 234 18.60 19.59 18.12
C GLN A 234 17.28 20.07 18.75
N TRP A 235 16.14 19.71 18.17
CA TRP A 235 14.84 20.07 18.75
C TRP A 235 14.57 19.31 20.05
N TRP A 236 14.80 17.99 20.06
CA TRP A 236 14.57 17.14 21.23
C TRP A 236 15.59 17.35 22.35
N SER A 237 16.82 17.80 22.05
CA SER A 237 17.80 18.19 23.07
C SER A 237 17.35 19.42 23.85
N ASN A 238 16.63 20.33 23.19
CA ASN A 238 16.13 21.58 23.78
C ASN A 238 14.72 21.43 24.35
N ALA A 239 13.98 20.38 23.98
CA ALA A 239 12.64 20.12 24.44
C ALA A 239 12.65 19.68 25.92
N MET A 240 12.13 20.54 26.80
CA MET A 240 11.87 20.20 28.21
C MET A 240 10.57 19.41 28.33
N THR A 241 10.57 18.16 27.87
CA THR A 241 9.42 17.24 27.97
C THR A 241 9.77 16.03 28.81
N GLU A 242 8.84 15.58 29.68
CA GLU A 242 9.01 14.37 30.49
C GLU A 242 9.20 13.10 29.64
N ASP A 243 8.52 13.02 28.48
CA ASP A 243 8.65 11.91 27.52
C ASP A 243 9.61 12.26 26.37
N ASN A 244 10.85 12.61 26.72
CA ASN A 244 11.86 12.98 25.73
C ASN A 244 12.27 11.76 24.87
N LYS A 245 12.04 11.83 23.56
CA LYS A 245 12.38 10.78 22.58
C LYS A 245 13.77 10.90 21.97
N LEU A 246 14.63 11.78 22.50
CA LEU A 246 15.97 12.05 22.01
C LEU A 246 16.81 10.78 21.84
N THR A 247 16.79 9.87 22.83
CA THR A 247 17.57 8.62 22.75
C THR A 247 17.20 7.75 21.58
N VAL A 248 15.90 7.59 21.32
CA VAL A 248 15.38 6.80 20.21
C VAL A 248 15.81 7.40 18.89
N ILE A 249 15.70 8.73 18.75
CA ILE A 249 16.09 9.43 17.52
C ILE A 249 17.60 9.37 17.31
N MET A 250 18.41 9.57 18.33
CA MET A 250 19.88 9.47 18.22
C MET A 250 20.34 8.05 17.89
N GLN A 251 19.69 7.02 18.46
CA GLN A 251 19.99 5.62 18.14
C GLN A 251 19.71 5.33 16.66
N GLU A 252 18.56 5.80 16.15
CA GLU A 252 18.20 5.60 14.75
C GLU A 252 19.03 6.45 13.79
N ALA A 253 19.41 7.67 14.17
CA ALA A 253 20.33 8.49 13.39
C ALA A 253 21.70 7.81 13.26
N ALA A 254 22.23 7.25 14.35
CA ALA A 254 23.48 6.50 14.32
C ALA A 254 23.36 5.19 13.51
N SER A 255 22.23 4.48 13.62
CA SER A 255 21.94 3.29 12.81
C SER A 255 21.89 3.62 11.31
N PHE A 256 21.29 4.76 10.96
CA PHE A 256 21.22 5.28 9.60
C PHE A 256 22.62 5.62 9.06
N LYS A 257 23.42 6.38 9.82
CA LYS A 257 24.79 6.72 9.44
C LYS A 257 25.65 5.49 9.17
N LEU A 258 25.49 4.42 9.96
CA LEU A 258 26.19 3.15 9.70
C LEU A 258 25.80 2.48 8.40
N LYS A 259 24.49 2.43 8.08
CA LYS A 259 24.00 1.83 6.83
C LYS A 259 24.57 2.53 5.60
N HIS A 260 24.82 3.83 5.70
CA HIS A 260 25.40 4.63 4.61
C HIS A 260 26.91 4.85 4.72
N GLY A 261 27.62 4.07 5.55
CA GLY A 261 29.09 4.07 5.61
C GLY A 261 29.74 5.24 6.37
N ARG A 262 28.97 6.04 7.12
CA ARG A 262 29.46 7.16 7.94
C ARG A 262 29.83 6.69 9.35
N GLU A 263 30.75 5.75 9.42
CA GLU A 263 31.07 5.01 10.66
C GLU A 263 31.66 5.92 11.76
N LYS A 264 32.49 6.89 11.40
CA LYS A 264 33.09 7.85 12.34
C LYS A 264 32.06 8.73 13.04
N GLU A 265 31.06 9.18 12.30
CA GLU A 265 30.00 10.04 12.83
C GLU A 265 28.99 9.24 13.66
N ALA A 266 28.67 8.02 13.21
CA ALA A 266 27.87 7.08 13.99
C ALA A 266 28.53 6.75 15.34
N ALA A 267 29.84 6.51 15.35
CA ALA A 267 30.59 6.26 16.59
C ALA A 267 30.49 7.45 17.56
N ARG A 268 30.65 8.69 17.07
CA ARG A 268 30.48 9.91 17.90
C ARG A 268 29.08 10.01 18.50
N LEU A 269 28.03 9.74 17.72
CA LEU A 269 26.65 9.77 18.21
C LEU A 269 26.42 8.69 19.27
N TYR A 270 26.91 7.46 19.07
CA TYR A 270 26.81 6.42 20.09
C TYR A 270 27.62 6.73 21.36
N GLU A 271 28.79 7.35 21.25
CA GLU A 271 29.55 7.82 22.41
C GLU A 271 28.75 8.82 23.25
N GLU A 272 28.10 9.78 22.60
CA GLU A 272 27.24 10.76 23.27
C GLU A 272 26.03 10.09 23.95
N LEU A 273 25.44 9.09 23.30
CA LEU A 273 24.30 8.34 23.80
C LEU A 273 24.66 7.49 25.04
N VAL A 274 25.84 6.86 25.02
CA VAL A 274 26.37 6.11 26.16
C VAL A 274 26.65 7.05 27.34
N LYS A 275 27.27 8.21 27.08
CA LYS A 275 27.58 9.22 28.12
C LYS A 275 26.34 9.81 28.79
N SER A 276 25.29 10.09 28.00
CA SER A 276 24.11 10.80 28.49
C SER A 276 23.06 9.88 29.14
N HIS A 277 22.79 8.71 28.55
CA HIS A 277 21.64 7.88 28.93
C HIS A 277 22.02 6.46 29.35
N GLY A 278 23.28 6.03 29.21
CA GLY A 278 23.78 4.77 29.76
C GLY A 278 23.04 3.51 29.25
N SER A 279 22.53 3.52 28.02
CA SER A 279 21.79 2.39 27.45
C SER A 279 22.71 1.27 26.97
N VAL A 280 22.40 0.02 27.33
CA VAL A 280 23.13 -1.17 26.87
C VAL A 280 23.10 -1.31 25.35
N GLN A 281 21.97 -0.97 24.71
CA GLN A 281 21.85 -1.00 23.24
C GLN A 281 22.77 0.03 22.58
N ALA A 282 22.91 1.21 23.19
CA ALA A 282 23.82 2.24 22.70
C ALA A 282 25.28 1.82 22.86
N LEU A 283 25.61 1.13 23.96
CA LEU A 283 26.94 0.57 24.19
C LEU A 283 27.29 -0.52 23.18
N ILE A 284 26.34 -1.41 22.85
CA ILE A 284 26.52 -2.41 21.79
C ILE A 284 26.74 -1.74 20.44
N GLY A 285 25.93 -0.72 20.12
CA GLY A 285 26.11 0.12 18.93
C GLY A 285 27.50 0.74 18.89
N LEU A 286 27.95 1.34 20.00
CA LEU A 286 29.27 1.93 20.11
C LEU A 286 30.39 0.92 19.89
N VAL A 287 30.38 -0.23 20.55
CA VAL A 287 31.40 -1.27 20.37
C VAL A 287 31.43 -1.75 18.92
N THR A 288 30.27 -1.98 18.31
CA THR A 288 30.16 -2.43 16.92
C THR A 288 30.69 -1.40 15.92
N THR A 289 30.42 -0.11 16.17
CA THR A 289 30.89 0.99 15.33
C THR A 289 32.36 1.30 15.54
N ALA A 290 32.79 1.38 16.79
CA ALA A 290 34.19 1.59 17.18
C ALA A 290 35.07 0.48 16.65
N ALA A 291 34.65 -0.79 16.65
CA ALA A 291 35.45 -1.90 16.12
C ALA A 291 35.88 -1.70 14.65
N ARG A 292 35.14 -0.89 13.87
CA ARG A 292 35.49 -0.57 12.47
C ARG A 292 36.40 0.65 12.33
N VAL A 293 36.40 1.54 13.31
CA VAL A 293 37.12 2.83 13.27
C VAL A 293 38.38 2.81 14.15
N ASP A 294 38.29 2.23 15.35
CA ASP A 294 39.25 2.26 16.44
C ASP A 294 39.03 1.04 17.37
N VAL A 295 39.85 -0.01 17.16
CA VAL A 295 39.74 -1.29 17.89
C VAL A 295 40.02 -1.12 19.38
N ASP A 296 41.01 -0.31 19.75
CA ASP A 296 41.40 -0.09 21.14
C ASP A 296 40.26 0.55 21.95
N LYS A 297 39.53 1.49 21.33
CA LYS A 297 38.32 2.06 21.95
C LYS A 297 37.20 1.03 22.06
N ALA A 298 37.02 0.18 21.05
CA ALA A 298 36.01 -0.86 21.09
C ALA A 298 36.23 -1.81 22.27
N GLU A 299 37.47 -2.26 22.49
CA GLU A 299 37.85 -3.10 23.64
C GLU A 299 37.66 -2.40 24.99
N ALA A 300 37.89 -1.09 25.05
CA ALA A 300 37.67 -0.30 26.27
C ALA A 300 36.18 -0.24 26.65
N TYR A 301 35.29 -0.07 25.67
CA TYR A 301 33.84 -0.07 25.87
C TYR A 301 33.26 -1.48 26.04
N GLU A 302 33.86 -2.50 25.43
CA GLU A 302 33.45 -3.90 25.61
C GLU A 302 33.52 -4.32 27.08
N LYS A 303 34.56 -3.89 27.81
CA LYS A 303 34.71 -4.18 29.25
C LYS A 303 33.56 -3.66 30.12
N GLN A 304 32.75 -2.72 29.61
CA GLN A 304 31.58 -2.18 30.30
C GLN A 304 30.32 -3.03 30.07
N LEU A 305 30.35 -3.96 29.11
CA LEU A 305 29.24 -4.89 28.87
C LEU A 305 29.16 -5.92 30.00
N LYS A 306 27.95 -6.15 30.50
CA LYS A 306 27.70 -7.16 31.53
C LYS A 306 27.84 -8.56 30.92
N PRO A 307 28.55 -9.49 31.59
CA PRO A 307 28.56 -10.89 31.17
C PRO A 307 27.14 -11.46 31.11
N LEU A 308 26.85 -12.24 30.07
CA LEU A 308 25.54 -12.87 29.93
C LEU A 308 25.32 -13.90 31.05
N PRO A 309 24.25 -13.77 31.86
CA PRO A 309 23.98 -14.73 32.92
C PRO A 309 23.65 -16.11 32.34
N GLY A 310 24.34 -17.14 32.83
CA GLY A 310 24.14 -18.54 32.41
C GLY A 310 25.15 -19.09 31.38
N LEU A 311 25.99 -18.24 30.78
CA LEU A 311 27.04 -18.65 29.84
C LEU A 311 28.38 -18.90 30.55
N LYS A 312 28.43 -19.94 31.39
CA LYS A 312 29.69 -20.42 31.99
C LYS A 312 30.15 -21.69 31.24
N GLY A 313 31.37 -21.67 30.70
CA GLY A 313 31.98 -22.85 30.07
C GLY A 313 31.79 -22.98 28.55
N VAL A 314 31.38 -21.91 27.87
CA VAL A 314 31.38 -21.86 26.40
C VAL A 314 32.73 -21.36 25.92
N ASP A 315 33.46 -22.22 25.22
CA ASP A 315 34.72 -21.88 24.55
C ASP A 315 34.43 -21.19 23.21
N VAL A 316 34.52 -19.85 23.22
CA VAL A 316 34.26 -18.99 22.07
C VAL A 316 35.24 -19.29 20.93
N GLU A 317 36.51 -19.54 21.24
CA GLU A 317 37.55 -19.77 20.23
C GLU A 317 37.34 -21.11 19.51
N SER A 318 36.90 -22.15 20.23
CA SER A 318 36.50 -23.42 19.63
C SER A 318 35.23 -23.28 18.76
N LEU A 319 34.28 -22.44 19.15
CA LEU A 319 33.07 -22.16 18.36
C LEU A 319 33.37 -21.40 17.07
N GLU A 320 34.23 -20.38 17.11
CA GLU A 320 34.65 -19.63 15.92
C GLU A 320 35.42 -20.50 14.93
N ARG A 321 36.21 -21.47 15.44
CA ARG A 321 36.93 -22.45 14.63
C ARG A 321 36.02 -23.53 14.04
N THR A 322 34.83 -23.72 14.61
CA THR A 322 33.86 -24.67 14.10
C THR A 322 33.16 -24.04 12.90
N SER A 323 33.33 -24.61 11.71
CA SER A 323 32.57 -24.21 10.51
C SER A 323 31.09 -24.19 10.88
N GLY A 324 30.47 -23.00 10.83
CA GLY A 324 29.21 -22.66 11.49
C GLY A 324 28.14 -23.76 11.49
N ALA A 325 27.36 -23.80 12.58
CA ALA A 325 26.34 -24.81 12.83
C ALA A 325 25.56 -25.19 11.54
N LYS A 326 25.77 -26.42 11.07
CA LYS A 326 24.91 -26.99 10.03
C LYS A 326 23.49 -26.92 10.56
N HIS A 327 22.57 -26.37 9.77
CA HIS A 327 21.15 -26.35 10.06
C HIS A 327 20.71 -27.76 10.47
N ILE A 328 20.51 -27.96 11.78
CA ILE A 328 19.90 -29.18 12.30
C ILE A 328 18.44 -29.05 11.89
N GLN A 329 18.08 -29.68 10.77
CA GLN A 329 16.68 -30.01 10.54
C GLN A 329 16.26 -30.83 11.75
N SER A 330 15.36 -30.25 12.54
CA SER A 330 14.80 -30.87 13.72
C SER A 330 13.98 -32.07 13.28
N ASP A 331 14.62 -33.23 13.16
CA ASP A 331 13.92 -34.49 13.28
C ASP A 331 13.53 -34.64 14.74
N SER A 332 12.30 -34.18 15.01
CA SER A 332 11.54 -34.45 16.20
C SER A 332 11.58 -35.94 16.53
N ARG A 333 12.38 -36.30 17.54
CA ARG A 333 12.13 -37.35 18.54
C ARG A 333 13.38 -37.53 19.40
N VAL A 334 13.26 -37.24 20.70
CA VAL A 334 13.41 -38.20 21.81
C VAL A 334 13.78 -37.43 23.08
N GLY A 335 12.89 -37.52 24.07
CA GLY A 335 13.27 -37.83 25.44
C GLY A 335 13.78 -36.68 26.31
N ILE A 336 12.83 -36.04 27.00
CA ILE A 336 13.08 -35.44 28.31
C ILE A 336 13.54 -36.56 29.26
N THR A 337 14.76 -36.47 29.76
CA THR A 337 15.15 -37.00 31.07
C THR A 337 16.26 -36.10 31.60
N GLU A 338 15.91 -35.27 32.59
CA GLU A 338 16.85 -34.69 33.53
C GLU A 338 17.37 -35.79 34.45
N ALA A 339 18.69 -35.86 34.64
CA ALA A 339 19.28 -36.41 35.85
C ALA A 339 20.64 -35.73 36.05
N TYR A 340 20.76 -35.10 37.19
CA TYR A 340 21.91 -34.37 37.69
C TYR A 340 22.96 -35.34 38.27
N GLU A 341 24.15 -34.80 38.46
CA GLU A 341 25.22 -35.21 39.38
C GLU A 341 26.39 -36.13 38.94
N GLU A 342 27.57 -35.49 38.95
CA GLU A 342 28.91 -35.91 39.36
C GLU A 342 29.26 -37.39 39.42
N SER A 343 30.34 -37.77 38.72
CA SER A 343 31.56 -38.27 39.36
C SER A 343 32.67 -38.59 38.35
N LYS A 344 33.89 -38.24 38.75
CA LYS A 344 35.16 -38.64 38.11
C LYS A 344 35.23 -40.16 37.93
N ASN A 345 35.62 -40.63 36.74
CA ASN A 345 36.81 -41.48 36.60
C ASN A 345 37.17 -41.84 35.15
N LYS A 346 38.48 -42.04 34.97
CA LYS A 346 39.16 -42.54 33.77
C LYS A 346 38.47 -43.77 33.19
N GLU A 347 38.19 -43.79 31.89
CA GLU A 347 38.15 -45.06 31.17
C GLU A 347 38.50 -44.96 29.67
N LYS A 348 39.41 -45.87 29.31
CA LYS A 348 40.05 -46.19 28.04
C LYS A 348 39.19 -45.98 26.78
N ALA A 349 39.79 -45.37 25.76
CA ALA A 349 39.23 -45.23 24.42
C ALA A 349 38.86 -46.60 23.80
N LYS A 350 37.56 -46.92 23.74
CA LYS A 350 37.04 -48.05 22.96
C LYS A 350 37.14 -47.72 21.47
N LYS A 351 38.03 -48.40 20.73
CA LYS A 351 38.09 -48.34 19.26
C LYS A 351 36.73 -48.75 18.68
N LYS A 352 36.04 -47.82 18.01
CA LYS A 352 34.79 -48.10 17.28
C LYS A 352 35.08 -49.10 16.14
N ARG A 353 34.47 -50.28 16.20
CA ARG A 353 34.46 -51.27 15.09
C ARG A 353 33.90 -50.60 13.83
N LYS A 354 34.69 -50.49 12.75
CA LYS A 354 34.17 -50.09 11.43
C LYS A 354 33.19 -51.17 10.94
N ARG A 355 31.93 -50.81 10.73
CA ARG A 355 30.94 -51.72 10.11
C ARG A 355 31.26 -51.85 8.61
N LYS A 356 31.06 -53.05 8.05
CA LYS A 356 31.25 -53.31 6.61
C LYS A 356 30.32 -52.40 5.78
N PRO A 357 30.79 -51.79 4.68
CA PRO A 357 29.93 -50.98 3.81
C PRO A 357 28.79 -51.83 3.25
N ARG A 358 27.59 -51.25 3.22
CA ARG A 358 26.38 -51.93 2.75
C ARG A 358 26.29 -51.72 1.23
N TYR A 359 26.49 -52.77 0.46
CA TYR A 359 26.41 -52.69 -1.01
C TYR A 359 24.96 -52.60 -1.50
N PRO A 360 24.71 -52.01 -2.68
CA PRO A 360 23.39 -52.00 -3.33
C PRO A 360 22.85 -53.43 -3.52
N LYS A 361 21.52 -53.57 -3.45
CA LYS A 361 20.83 -54.86 -3.51
C LYS A 361 21.17 -55.58 -4.84
N GLY A 362 21.88 -56.71 -4.76
CA GLY A 362 22.31 -57.51 -5.92
C GLY A 362 23.76 -57.32 -6.39
N PHE A 363 24.60 -56.56 -5.67
CA PHE A 363 26.02 -56.43 -5.98
C PHE A 363 26.84 -57.53 -5.28
N ASP A 364 27.46 -58.42 -6.07
CA ASP A 364 28.34 -59.49 -5.59
C ASP A 364 29.82 -59.04 -5.69
N PRO A 365 30.58 -58.92 -4.58
CA PRO A 365 31.94 -58.36 -4.60
C PRO A 365 32.98 -59.17 -5.40
N ALA A 366 32.73 -60.46 -5.65
CA ALA A 366 33.67 -61.34 -6.34
C ALA A 366 33.52 -61.30 -7.88
N ASN A 367 32.38 -60.84 -8.39
CA ASN A 367 32.11 -60.62 -9.81
C ASN A 367 31.25 -59.36 -9.92
N PRO A 368 31.85 -58.17 -9.91
CA PRO A 368 31.09 -56.94 -10.10
C PRO A 368 30.45 -57.01 -11.49
N GLY A 369 29.15 -57.22 -11.53
CA GLY A 369 28.37 -57.11 -12.77
C GLY A 369 28.60 -55.74 -13.43
N PRO A 370 28.15 -55.58 -14.70
CA PRO A 370 28.36 -54.35 -15.45
C PRO A 370 27.98 -53.12 -14.63
N PRO A 371 28.76 -52.02 -14.74
CA PRO A 371 28.58 -50.85 -13.90
C PRO A 371 27.14 -50.33 -13.97
N PRO A 372 26.60 -49.77 -12.88
CA PRO A 372 25.23 -49.25 -12.86
C PRO A 372 25.01 -48.29 -14.02
N ASP A 373 23.86 -48.42 -14.69
CA ASP A 373 23.45 -47.62 -15.85
C ASP A 373 23.87 -46.14 -15.71
N PRO A 374 24.68 -45.60 -16.64
CA PRO A 374 25.16 -44.23 -16.59
C PRO A 374 24.03 -43.20 -16.63
N GLU A 375 22.81 -43.54 -17.04
CA GLU A 375 21.67 -42.62 -17.03
C GLU A 375 20.85 -42.70 -15.72
N ARG A 376 21.33 -43.45 -14.72
CA ARG A 376 20.61 -43.63 -13.45
C ARG A 376 20.50 -42.37 -12.61
N TRP A 377 21.41 -41.43 -12.75
CA TRP A 377 21.36 -40.14 -12.06
C TRP A 377 20.54 -39.08 -12.83
N LEU A 378 20.19 -39.34 -14.10
CA LEU A 378 19.34 -38.46 -14.87
C LEU A 378 17.87 -38.57 -14.41
N PRO A 379 17.10 -37.46 -14.42
CA PRO A 379 15.65 -37.49 -14.24
C PRO A 379 15.00 -38.52 -15.17
N LYS A 380 14.00 -39.27 -14.67
CA LYS A 380 13.42 -40.43 -15.39
C LYS A 380 12.94 -40.13 -16.81
N ARG A 381 12.61 -38.87 -17.13
CA ARG A 381 12.16 -38.39 -18.45
C ARG A 381 13.29 -38.23 -19.47
N GLU A 382 14.51 -38.02 -18.99
CA GLU A 382 15.71 -37.79 -19.80
C GLU A 382 16.51 -39.08 -20.02
N ARG A 383 16.05 -40.19 -19.44
CA ARG A 383 16.64 -41.52 -19.66
C ARG A 383 16.21 -42.04 -21.03
N SER A 384 17.13 -42.63 -21.76
CA SER A 384 16.90 -43.33 -23.03
C SER A 384 15.80 -44.40 -22.94
N SER A 385 15.62 -45.01 -21.77
CA SER A 385 14.54 -45.99 -21.49
C SER A 385 13.15 -45.35 -21.30
N TYR A 386 13.04 -44.02 -21.28
CA TYR A 386 11.77 -43.33 -21.11
C TYR A 386 10.92 -43.40 -22.38
N ARG A 387 9.84 -44.19 -22.33
CA ARG A 387 8.74 -44.12 -23.30
C ARG A 387 7.57 -43.30 -22.75
N PRO A 388 7.32 -42.07 -23.25
CA PRO A 388 6.15 -41.31 -22.86
C PRO A 388 4.86 -42.02 -23.30
N LYS A 389 3.88 -42.14 -22.39
CA LYS A 389 2.54 -42.64 -22.72
C LYS A 389 1.87 -41.63 -23.67
N ARG A 390 1.16 -42.13 -24.69
CA ARG A 390 0.64 -41.41 -25.87
C ARG A 390 -0.12 -40.08 -25.64
N LYS A 391 -0.52 -39.76 -24.40
CA LYS A 391 -1.28 -38.53 -24.08
C LYS A 391 -0.41 -37.29 -23.80
N ASP A 392 0.89 -37.46 -23.50
CA ASP A 392 1.75 -36.36 -23.00
C ASP A 392 2.90 -35.96 -23.94
N LYS A 393 2.80 -36.25 -25.24
CA LYS A 393 3.85 -35.91 -26.22
C LYS A 393 4.10 -34.40 -26.38
N ARG A 394 3.11 -33.54 -26.12
CA ARG A 394 3.27 -32.07 -26.19
C ARG A 394 3.92 -31.44 -24.96
N ALA A 395 3.90 -32.11 -23.80
CA ALA A 395 4.50 -31.57 -22.56
C ALA A 395 5.98 -31.94 -22.40
N ALA A 396 6.46 -32.98 -23.10
CA ALA A 396 7.84 -33.43 -23.02
C ALA A 396 8.83 -32.56 -23.82
N GLN A 397 8.36 -31.79 -24.80
CA GLN A 397 9.22 -31.00 -25.70
C GLN A 397 9.33 -29.51 -25.30
N VAL A 398 8.54 -29.05 -24.32
CA VAL A 398 8.36 -27.61 -24.03
C VAL A 398 9.07 -27.17 -22.73
N ARG A 399 9.81 -28.05 -22.05
CA ARG A 399 10.48 -27.69 -20.79
C ARG A 399 11.93 -28.18 -20.73
N GLY A 400 12.72 -27.74 -21.71
CA GLY A 400 14.18 -27.69 -21.58
C GLY A 400 14.62 -26.54 -20.66
N SER A 401 15.86 -26.57 -20.19
CA SER A 401 16.48 -25.47 -19.45
C SER A 401 16.31 -24.15 -20.21
N GLN A 402 15.97 -23.06 -19.52
CA GLN A 402 15.84 -21.75 -20.14
C GLN A 402 17.14 -21.41 -20.88
N GLY A 403 17.09 -21.36 -22.21
CA GLY A 403 18.21 -20.98 -23.07
C GLY A 403 18.50 -21.88 -24.28
N ALA A 404 17.89 -23.07 -24.39
CA ALA A 404 18.15 -23.95 -25.54
C ALA A 404 17.25 -23.61 -26.75
N VAL A 405 17.82 -22.90 -27.73
CA VAL A 405 17.18 -22.59 -29.03
C VAL A 405 17.07 -23.87 -29.87
N VAL A 406 15.85 -24.24 -30.25
CA VAL A 406 15.57 -25.38 -31.15
C VAL A 406 15.95 -24.99 -32.58
N ARG A 407 16.89 -25.71 -33.16
CA ARG A 407 17.31 -25.56 -34.56
C ARG A 407 16.36 -26.37 -35.44
N GLU A 408 15.44 -25.71 -36.14
CA GLU A 408 14.60 -26.33 -37.17
C GLU A 408 15.47 -26.72 -38.38
N LYS A 409 15.41 -28.01 -38.74
CA LYS A 409 16.01 -28.55 -39.96
C LYS A 409 14.98 -28.46 -41.07
N HIS A 410 15.18 -27.53 -42.02
CA HIS A 410 14.45 -27.49 -43.29
C HIS A 410 15.39 -27.89 -44.43
N GLU A 411 15.02 -28.94 -45.16
CA GLU A 411 15.67 -29.37 -46.39
C GLU A 411 15.10 -28.61 -47.61
N ALA A 412 16.03 -27.99 -48.33
CA ALA A 412 16.16 -27.72 -49.78
C ALA A 412 14.95 -27.36 -50.66
N ALA A 413 15.02 -26.14 -51.23
CA ALA A 413 14.97 -25.77 -52.66
C ALA A 413 14.26 -24.40 -52.79
N GLY A 414 14.75 -23.35 -53.43
CA GLY A 414 15.98 -23.07 -54.17
C GLY A 414 15.85 -21.65 -54.75
N SER A 415 16.99 -21.04 -55.10
CA SER A 415 17.15 -19.95 -56.07
C SER A 415 16.59 -18.56 -55.74
N ASP A 416 17.49 -17.73 -55.21
CA ASP A 416 17.95 -16.47 -55.81
C ASP A 416 17.07 -15.21 -55.91
N THR A 417 17.66 -14.16 -55.31
CA THR A 417 17.73 -12.75 -55.76
C THR A 417 16.44 -11.91 -55.66
N SER A 418 16.45 -10.63 -55.32
CA SER A 418 17.52 -9.64 -55.15
C SER A 418 17.06 -8.54 -54.21
N ALA A 419 18.03 -7.84 -53.61
CA ALA A 419 17.86 -6.66 -52.79
C ALA A 419 17.45 -5.40 -53.60
N ASN A 420 16.75 -4.48 -52.94
CA ASN A 420 16.95 -3.03 -53.08
C ASN A 420 16.27 -2.32 -51.89
N THR A 421 16.98 -1.88 -50.86
CA THR A 421 17.70 -0.59 -50.69
C THR A 421 16.82 0.65 -50.90
N SER A 422 16.63 1.40 -49.81
CA SER A 422 16.59 2.88 -49.64
C SER A 422 16.11 3.76 -50.81
N ASN A 423 15.39 4.88 -50.64
CA ASN A 423 15.56 5.91 -49.63
C ASN A 423 14.46 6.99 -49.78
N SER A 424 14.18 7.69 -48.69
CA SER A 424 13.94 9.14 -48.59
C SER A 424 13.02 9.88 -49.59
N LYS A 425 12.01 10.51 -48.95
CA LYS A 425 11.84 11.96 -48.75
C LYS A 425 10.70 12.65 -49.50
N SER A 426 9.97 13.43 -48.69
CA SER A 426 9.40 14.77 -48.95
C SER A 426 8.35 14.87 -50.06
N ASP A 427 7.35 15.71 -49.97
CA ASP A 427 6.84 16.60 -48.94
C ASP A 427 5.43 16.98 -49.37
N GLN A 428 4.65 17.41 -48.38
CA GLN A 428 3.60 18.42 -48.48
C GLN A 428 2.57 18.38 -49.62
N ALA A 429 1.34 18.22 -49.11
CA ALA A 429 0.25 19.18 -49.26
C ALA A 429 -0.34 19.37 -50.65
N THR A 430 -1.64 19.12 -50.77
CA THR A 430 -2.67 20.16 -50.59
C THR A 430 -4.04 19.61 -51.02
N THR A 431 -5.06 20.02 -50.27
CA THR A 431 -6.43 20.36 -50.74
C THR A 431 -7.14 19.37 -51.66
N SER A 432 -8.32 18.86 -51.32
CA SER A 432 -9.58 19.61 -51.40
C SER A 432 -10.71 18.59 -51.15
N LYS A 433 -11.63 18.89 -50.22
CA LYS A 433 -13.00 19.37 -50.47
C LYS A 433 -13.88 18.43 -51.31
N GLY A 434 -15.02 18.07 -50.72
CA GLY A 434 -16.24 17.68 -51.41
C GLY A 434 -16.83 16.40 -50.83
N SER A 435 -17.85 16.46 -49.96
CA SER A 435 -19.29 16.53 -50.34
C SER A 435 -19.72 15.27 -51.10
N SER A 436 -20.77 14.52 -50.78
CA SER A 436 -21.99 14.73 -50.00
C SER A 436 -22.65 13.34 -49.90
N GLN A 437 -23.21 13.01 -48.73
CA GLN A 437 -24.65 12.77 -48.51
C GLN A 437 -25.36 11.69 -49.34
N ASN A 438 -26.20 10.96 -48.57
CA ASN A 438 -27.47 10.33 -48.95
C ASN A 438 -27.36 9.00 -49.69
N ALA A 439 -28.19 7.99 -49.41
CA ALA A 439 -29.29 7.81 -48.48
C ALA A 439 -29.78 6.35 -48.63
N VAL A 440 -30.33 5.78 -47.54
CA VAL A 440 -31.64 5.07 -47.49
C VAL A 440 -31.85 3.96 -48.54
N ALA A 441 -32.04 2.68 -48.26
CA ALA A 441 -32.96 1.90 -47.41
C ALA A 441 -32.78 0.43 -47.88
N SER A 442 -33.27 -0.67 -47.31
CA SER A 442 -34.52 -0.97 -46.62
C SER A 442 -34.42 -2.37 -46.02
N GLN A 443 -34.95 -2.52 -44.81
CA GLN A 443 -35.84 -3.57 -44.31
C GLN A 443 -35.73 -5.02 -44.85
N SER A 444 -35.60 -5.96 -43.91
CA SER A 444 -36.59 -7.04 -43.73
C SER A 444 -36.43 -7.74 -42.36
N LYS A 445 -37.42 -7.57 -41.48
CA LYS A 445 -37.88 -8.53 -40.45
C LYS A 445 -38.95 -9.45 -41.11
N PRO A 446 -39.64 -10.41 -40.45
CA PRO A 446 -39.44 -11.14 -39.17
C PRO A 446 -39.74 -12.68 -39.26
N SER A 447 -39.53 -13.45 -38.18
CA SER A 447 -40.35 -14.61 -37.71
C SER A 447 -39.61 -15.31 -36.56
N SER A 448 -40.04 -15.43 -35.30
CA SER A 448 -41.26 -15.95 -34.63
C SER A 448 -41.16 -17.41 -34.15
N LYS A 449 -41.54 -17.61 -32.86
CA LYS A 449 -42.00 -18.86 -32.19
C LYS A 449 -40.91 -19.90 -31.84
N SER A 450 -40.94 -20.68 -30.76
CA SER A 450 -41.85 -20.96 -29.64
C SER A 450 -41.12 -21.97 -28.70
N SER A 451 -41.12 -21.85 -27.37
CA SER A 451 -42.01 -22.52 -26.40
C SER A 451 -41.34 -23.54 -25.46
N LYS A 452 -41.75 -23.45 -24.18
CA LYS A 452 -42.13 -24.52 -23.22
C LYS A 452 -41.07 -25.32 -22.42
N LYS A 453 -41.14 -25.04 -21.10
CA LYS A 453 -41.52 -25.91 -19.96
C LYS A 453 -40.53 -26.90 -19.30
N LYS A 454 -40.50 -26.74 -17.96
CA LYS A 454 -40.64 -27.74 -16.87
C LYS A 454 -39.40 -28.40 -16.23
N SER A 455 -39.22 -28.03 -14.96
CA SER A 455 -39.05 -28.86 -13.75
C SER A 455 -38.61 -30.33 -13.87
N ARG A 456 -37.52 -30.66 -13.17
CA ARG A 456 -37.43 -31.59 -12.02
C ARG A 456 -35.97 -32.02 -11.85
N LYS A 457 -35.35 -31.67 -10.72
CA LYS A 457 -35.06 -32.63 -9.64
C LYS A 457 -34.63 -31.86 -8.40
#